data_AF-A0A7W6JVX5-F1
#
_entry.id   AF-A0A7W6JVX5-F1
#
_cell.length_a   1.000
_cell.length_b   1.000
_cell.length_c   1.000
_cell.angle_alpha   90.00
_cell.angle_beta   90.00
_cell.angle_gamma   90.00
#
_symmetry.space_group_name_H-M   'P 1'
#
loop_
_entity.id
_entity.type
_entity.pdbx_description
1 polymer ?
#
loop_
_entity_poly.entity_id
_entity_poly.type
_entity_poly.pdbx_seq_one_letter_code
_entity_poly.pdbx_strand_id
1 'polypeptide(L)'
;MGHWIYDFQTLITGLLAVGAAFYAARFAQKQVNAANSQIEVAREQIAVAKTQSDHERGARLRAARASLPTTLSSICEFAQEAGKTLHAAWPSAAKLYPEDHHSNSVQPVKADLPLFPYELLESLERIVELTDAEDVAERIESILREAQIFSARTRPLVAGTDINTDLLAIHIIQAAALYARAESLFTYARRKTPGVNSANLWDRVFAALTLMRVDDPAVLKEAQRQRELGLPPGEADSVEPD
;
A
#
# COMPACT_ATOMS: atom_id res chain seq x y z
N MET A 1 -64.41 -41.56 -55.18
CA MET A 1 -64.88 -40.42 -54.35
C MET A 1 -64.18 -40.35 -52.98
N GLY A 2 -62.89 -40.70 -52.87
CA GLY A 2 -62.15 -40.67 -51.59
C GLY A 2 -61.04 -39.61 -51.48
N HIS A 3 -60.60 -39.02 -52.59
CA HIS A 3 -59.48 -38.07 -52.61
C HIS A 3 -59.87 -36.63 -52.25
N TRP A 4 -61.10 -36.21 -52.50
CA TRP A 4 -61.54 -34.82 -52.27
C TRP A 4 -61.63 -34.44 -50.77
N ILE A 5 -61.92 -35.41 -49.90
CA ILE A 5 -61.95 -35.20 -48.45
C ILE A 5 -60.52 -35.06 -47.88
N TYR A 6 -59.54 -35.73 -48.48
CA TYR A 6 -58.12 -35.64 -48.07
C TYR A 6 -57.52 -34.28 -48.41
N ASP A 7 -57.84 -33.71 -49.58
CA ASP A 7 -57.34 -32.40 -50.01
C ASP A 7 -57.93 -31.23 -49.17
N PHE A 8 -59.14 -31.40 -48.63
CA PHE A 8 -59.72 -30.41 -47.72
C PHE A 8 -59.06 -30.45 -46.32
N GLN A 9 -58.62 -31.65 -45.90
CA GLN A 9 -57.99 -31.86 -44.60
C GLN A 9 -56.56 -31.27 -44.52
N THR A 10 -55.80 -31.35 -45.61
CA THR A 10 -54.46 -30.73 -45.74
C THR A 10 -54.53 -29.21 -45.77
N LEU A 11 -55.58 -28.63 -46.36
CA LEU A 11 -55.77 -27.17 -46.38
C LEU A 11 -56.12 -26.61 -45.00
N ILE A 12 -56.97 -27.30 -44.23
CA ILE A 12 -57.31 -26.92 -42.85
C ILE A 12 -56.10 -27.02 -41.93
N THR A 13 -55.30 -28.08 -42.05
CA THR A 13 -54.08 -28.25 -41.24
C THR A 13 -53.02 -27.19 -41.57
N GLY A 14 -52.88 -26.80 -42.84
CA GLY A 14 -52.03 -25.67 -43.24
C GLY A 14 -52.47 -24.33 -42.63
N LEU A 15 -53.78 -24.04 -42.65
CA LEU A 15 -54.34 -22.83 -42.04
C LEU A 15 -54.17 -22.80 -40.51
N LEU A 16 -54.39 -23.94 -39.85
CA LEU A 16 -54.14 -24.07 -38.40
C LEU A 16 -52.66 -23.90 -38.05
N ALA A 17 -51.75 -24.44 -38.85
CA ALA A 17 -50.31 -24.28 -38.64
C ALA A 17 -49.86 -22.81 -38.76
N VAL A 18 -50.36 -22.08 -39.76
CA VAL A 18 -50.08 -20.64 -39.91
C VAL A 18 -50.69 -19.83 -38.75
N GLY A 19 -51.91 -20.16 -38.33
CA GLY A 19 -52.55 -19.53 -37.17
C GLY A 19 -51.77 -19.75 -35.87
N ALA A 20 -51.32 -20.98 -35.62
CA ALA A 20 -50.49 -21.32 -34.47
C ALA A 20 -49.13 -20.61 -34.50
N ALA A 21 -48.46 -20.57 -35.66
CA ALA A 21 -47.20 -19.86 -35.84
C ALA A 21 -47.33 -18.35 -35.60
N PHE A 22 -48.40 -17.73 -36.11
CA PHE A 22 -48.69 -16.31 -35.87
C PHE A 22 -48.93 -16.01 -34.38
N TYR A 23 -49.68 -16.88 -33.69
CA TYR A 23 -49.93 -16.72 -32.26
C TYR A 23 -48.66 -16.91 -31.42
N ALA A 24 -47.83 -17.89 -31.76
CA ALA A 24 -46.54 -18.13 -31.11
C ALA A 24 -45.57 -16.96 -31.31
N ALA A 25 -45.46 -16.42 -32.52
CA ALA A 25 -44.63 -15.23 -32.81
C ALA A 25 -45.08 -14.02 -32.00
N ARG A 26 -46.39 -13.77 -31.89
CA ARG A 26 -46.94 -12.65 -31.13
C ARG A 26 -46.72 -12.80 -29.62
N PHE A 27 -46.78 -14.02 -29.10
CA PHE A 27 -46.49 -14.32 -27.69
C PHE A 27 -44.99 -14.18 -27.38
N ALA A 28 -44.11 -14.68 -28.25
CA ALA A 28 -42.67 -14.51 -28.14
C ALA A 28 -42.29 -13.01 -28.13
N GLN A 29 -42.90 -12.20 -28.99
CA GLN A 29 -42.61 -10.77 -29.06
C GLN A 29 -43.06 -10.01 -27.80
N LYS A 30 -44.18 -10.41 -27.17
CA LYS A 30 -44.58 -9.88 -25.86
C LYS A 30 -43.59 -10.24 -24.76
N GLN A 31 -43.06 -11.47 -24.75
CA GLN A 31 -42.05 -11.89 -23.76
C GLN A 31 -40.73 -11.13 -23.92
N VAL A 32 -40.26 -10.95 -25.16
CA VAL A 32 -39.02 -10.18 -25.43
C VAL A 32 -39.17 -8.72 -24.99
N ASN A 33 -40.31 -8.09 -25.24
CA ASN A 33 -40.56 -6.71 -24.81
C ASN A 33 -40.61 -6.60 -23.27
N ALA A 34 -41.23 -7.56 -22.58
CA ALA A 34 -41.24 -7.60 -21.11
C ALA A 34 -39.81 -7.82 -20.54
N ALA A 35 -39.03 -8.72 -21.13
CA ALA A 35 -37.64 -8.96 -20.73
C ALA A 35 -36.76 -7.72 -20.94
N ASN A 36 -36.92 -7.00 -22.06
CA ASN A 36 -36.18 -5.77 -22.34
C ASN A 36 -36.46 -4.69 -21.28
N SER A 37 -37.73 -4.52 -20.88
CA SER A 37 -38.08 -3.56 -19.83
C SER A 37 -37.47 -3.92 -18.47
N GLN A 38 -37.37 -5.21 -18.13
CA GLN A 38 -36.72 -5.66 -16.89
C GLN A 38 -35.21 -5.44 -16.91
N ILE A 39 -34.57 -5.66 -18.06
CA ILE A 39 -33.13 -5.42 -18.24
C ILE A 39 -32.82 -3.93 -18.07
N GLU A 40 -33.67 -3.05 -18.60
CA GLU A 40 -33.49 -1.60 -18.46
C GLU A 40 -33.60 -1.15 -17.00
N VAL A 41 -34.66 -1.56 -16.30
CA VAL A 41 -34.81 -1.28 -14.86
C VAL A 41 -33.66 -1.87 -14.04
N ALA A 42 -33.19 -3.08 -14.35
CA ALA A 42 -32.06 -3.68 -13.66
C ALA A 42 -30.76 -2.89 -13.89
N ARG A 43 -30.53 -2.39 -15.11
CA ARG A 43 -29.37 -1.54 -15.43
C ARG A 43 -29.42 -0.21 -14.67
N GLU A 44 -30.59 0.41 -14.60
CA GLU A 44 -30.78 1.64 -13.81
C GLU A 44 -30.52 1.39 -12.33
N GLN A 45 -31.03 0.29 -11.77
CA GLN A 45 -30.78 -0.08 -10.37
C GLN A 45 -29.30 -0.32 -10.09
N ILE A 46 -28.58 -1.00 -10.99
CA ILE A 46 -27.12 -1.20 -10.86
C ILE A 46 -26.37 0.13 -10.91
N ALA A 47 -26.76 1.05 -11.79
CA ALA A 47 -26.15 2.37 -11.90
C ALA A 47 -26.34 3.19 -10.61
N VAL A 48 -27.55 3.18 -10.05
CA VAL A 48 -27.87 3.85 -8.79
C VAL A 48 -27.11 3.21 -7.63
N ALA A 49 -27.10 1.88 -7.53
CA ALA A 49 -26.35 1.17 -6.49
C ALA A 49 -24.83 1.46 -6.56
N LYS A 50 -24.28 1.53 -7.78
CA LYS A 50 -22.86 1.87 -7.99
C LYS A 50 -22.54 3.28 -7.53
N THR A 51 -23.35 4.27 -7.94
CA THR A 51 -23.12 5.67 -7.53
C THR A 51 -23.25 5.87 -6.02
N GLN A 52 -24.18 5.16 -5.37
CA GLN A 52 -24.29 5.16 -3.91
C GLN A 52 -23.05 4.52 -3.25
N SER A 53 -22.62 3.35 -3.73
CA SER A 53 -21.42 2.68 -3.23
C SER A 53 -20.17 3.54 -3.38
N ASP A 54 -19.99 4.20 -4.53
CA ASP A 54 -18.85 5.09 -4.78
C ASP A 54 -18.90 6.32 -3.85
N HIS A 55 -20.10 6.86 -3.59
CA HIS A 55 -20.28 7.96 -2.64
C HIS A 55 -19.94 7.55 -1.20
N GLU A 56 -20.40 6.38 -0.76
CA GLU A 56 -20.11 5.82 0.56
C GLU A 56 -18.61 5.54 0.72
N ARG A 57 -17.97 4.93 -0.29
CA ARG A 57 -16.51 4.72 -0.31
C ARG A 57 -15.76 6.05 -0.20
N GLY A 58 -16.15 7.06 -0.99
CA GLY A 58 -15.55 8.39 -0.95
C GLY A 58 -15.74 9.11 0.40
N ALA A 59 -16.89 8.94 1.06
CA ALA A 59 -17.12 9.46 2.40
C ALA A 59 -16.21 8.78 3.45
N ARG A 60 -16.09 7.45 3.40
CA ARG A 60 -15.21 6.67 4.27
C ARG A 60 -13.74 7.03 4.06
N LEU A 61 -13.30 7.18 2.81
CA LEU A 61 -11.92 7.59 2.49
C LEU A 61 -11.62 8.98 3.04
N ARG A 62 -12.55 9.93 2.90
CA ARG A 62 -12.40 11.28 3.46
C ARG A 62 -12.26 11.27 4.97
N ALA A 63 -12.99 10.40 5.67
CA ALA A 63 -12.92 10.23 7.11
C ALA A 63 -11.58 9.61 7.53
N ALA A 64 -11.17 8.49 6.92
CA ALA A 64 -9.88 7.86 7.19
C ALA A 64 -8.71 8.82 6.91
N ARG A 65 -8.76 9.59 5.81
CA ARG A 65 -7.72 10.55 5.45
C ARG A 65 -7.63 11.72 6.43
N ALA A 66 -8.68 12.00 7.21
CA ALA A 66 -8.67 13.08 8.19
C ALA A 66 -7.76 12.78 9.40
N SER A 67 -7.62 11.51 9.80
CA SER A 67 -6.70 11.09 10.87
C SER A 67 -5.28 10.81 10.37
N LEU A 68 -5.10 10.58 9.06
CA LEU A 68 -3.82 10.22 8.45
C LEU A 68 -2.65 11.15 8.83
N PRO A 69 -2.77 12.51 8.89
CA PRO A 69 -1.66 13.35 9.34
C PRO A 69 -1.15 13.00 10.73
N THR A 70 -2.04 12.71 11.68
CA THR A 70 -1.69 12.34 13.05
C THR A 70 -0.99 10.98 13.10
N THR A 71 -1.51 10.01 12.33
CA THR A 71 -0.88 8.69 12.18
C THR A 71 0.54 8.80 11.60
N LEU A 72 0.72 9.57 10.53
CA LEU A 72 2.03 9.77 9.92
C LEU A 72 3.00 10.49 10.85
N SER A 73 2.55 11.49 11.60
CA SER A 73 3.36 12.17 12.61
C SER A 73 3.87 11.20 13.68
N SER A 74 3.01 10.31 14.18
CA SER A 74 3.40 9.31 15.18
C SER A 74 4.44 8.32 14.64
N ILE A 75 4.34 7.92 13.37
CA ILE A 75 5.35 7.07 12.71
C ILE A 75 6.67 7.82 12.53
N CYS A 76 6.63 9.11 12.14
CA CYS A 76 7.81 9.95 12.06
C CYS A 76 8.49 10.10 13.42
N GLU A 77 7.73 10.32 14.49
CA GLU A 77 8.25 10.42 15.86
C GLU A 77 8.93 9.11 16.30
N PHE A 78 8.25 7.97 16.12
CA PHE A 78 8.82 6.64 16.37
C PHE A 78 10.14 6.44 15.62
N ALA A 79 10.15 6.70 14.31
CA ALA A 79 11.33 6.49 13.47
C ALA A 79 12.49 7.41 13.88
N GLN A 80 12.18 8.66 14.26
CA GLN A 80 13.16 9.62 14.73
C GLN A 80 13.76 9.23 16.08
N GLU A 81 12.94 8.79 17.03
CA GLU A 81 13.40 8.34 18.34
C GLU A 81 14.20 7.05 18.24
N ALA A 82 13.78 6.10 17.42
CA ALA A 82 14.52 4.86 17.16
C ALA A 82 15.89 5.15 16.53
N GLY A 83 15.95 5.98 15.49
CA GLY A 83 17.21 6.38 14.84
C GLY A 83 18.17 7.10 15.79
N LYS A 84 17.66 8.02 16.62
CA LYS A 84 18.44 8.69 17.68
C LYS A 84 18.99 7.71 18.71
N THR A 85 18.17 6.76 19.14
CA THR A 85 18.56 5.77 20.15
C THR A 85 19.63 4.82 19.61
N LEU A 86 19.47 4.34 18.36
CA LEU A 86 20.48 3.52 17.69
C LEU A 86 21.80 4.30 17.51
N HIS A 87 21.74 5.57 17.12
CA HIS A 87 22.93 6.43 17.00
C HIS A 87 23.58 6.75 18.35
N ALA A 88 22.79 6.89 19.42
CA ALA A 88 23.32 7.07 20.77
C ALA A 88 24.04 5.80 21.26
N ALA A 89 23.50 4.63 20.91
CA ALA A 89 24.11 3.33 21.19
C ALA A 89 25.30 3.00 20.27
N TRP A 90 25.57 3.83 19.25
CA TRP A 90 26.73 3.70 18.38
C TRP A 90 28.02 3.78 19.21
N PRO A 91 28.93 2.80 19.09
CA PRO A 91 30.08 2.70 19.96
C PRO A 91 30.94 3.96 19.97
N SER A 92 31.29 4.44 21.17
CA SER A 92 32.18 5.60 21.31
C SER A 92 33.55 5.37 20.67
N ALA A 93 34.03 4.12 20.62
CA ALA A 93 35.27 3.75 19.93
C ALA A 93 35.20 3.97 18.41
N ALA A 94 34.04 3.68 17.79
CA ALA A 94 33.80 3.98 16.38
C ALA A 94 33.71 5.49 16.12
N LYS A 95 33.23 6.27 17.09
CA LYS A 95 33.21 7.76 17.03
C LYS A 95 34.59 8.39 17.14
N LEU A 96 35.54 7.73 17.82
CA LEU A 96 36.87 8.27 18.12
C LEU A 96 37.91 7.93 17.05
N TYR A 97 37.81 6.77 16.39
CA TYR A 97 38.78 6.31 15.41
C TYR A 97 38.08 5.72 14.16
N PRO A 98 37.53 6.58 13.28
CA PRO A 98 36.86 6.13 12.04
C PRO A 98 37.82 5.39 11.09
N GLU A 99 39.13 5.65 11.18
CA GLU A 99 40.17 4.99 10.38
C GLU A 99 40.42 3.53 10.81
N ASP A 100 40.19 3.21 12.09
CA ASP A 100 40.38 1.86 12.66
C ASP A 100 39.10 1.01 12.55
N HIS A 101 38.09 1.50 11.85
CA HIS A 101 36.82 0.80 11.68
C HIS A 101 37.02 -0.41 10.76
N HIS A 102 37.26 -1.56 11.37
CA HIS A 102 37.27 -2.83 10.68
C HIS A 102 35.82 -3.18 10.36
N SER A 103 35.48 -3.20 9.07
CA SER A 103 34.23 -3.80 8.62
C SER A 103 34.13 -5.20 9.25
N ASN A 104 33.00 -5.50 9.89
CA ASN A 104 32.77 -6.68 10.74
C ASN A 104 33.27 -6.61 12.19
N SER A 105 33.55 -5.42 12.74
CA SER A 105 33.68 -5.27 14.19
C SER A 105 32.34 -5.56 14.86
N VAL A 106 32.29 -6.65 15.60
CA VAL A 106 31.12 -7.05 16.40
C VAL A 106 31.25 -6.45 17.79
N GLN A 107 30.22 -5.73 18.25
CA GLN A 107 30.21 -5.11 19.56
C GLN A 107 28.86 -5.30 20.26
N PRO A 108 28.86 -5.44 21.60
CA PRO A 108 27.62 -5.54 22.36
C PRO A 108 26.90 -4.20 22.34
N VAL A 109 25.72 -4.16 21.73
CA VAL A 109 24.87 -2.96 21.67
C VAL A 109 23.61 -3.21 22.48
N LYS A 110 23.34 -2.29 23.41
CA LYS A 110 22.08 -2.23 24.16
C LYS A 110 21.41 -0.89 23.91
N ALA A 111 20.22 -0.93 23.33
CA ALA A 111 19.45 0.26 22.95
C ALA A 111 18.01 0.16 23.48
N ASP A 112 17.55 1.19 24.19
CA ASP A 112 16.17 1.27 24.70
C ASP A 112 15.24 1.83 23.63
N LEU A 113 14.85 0.96 22.68
CA LEU A 113 14.12 1.38 21.49
C LEU A 113 12.65 1.64 21.78
N PRO A 114 12.05 2.68 21.15
CA PRO A 114 10.62 2.91 21.28
C PRO A 114 9.84 1.73 20.70
N LEU A 115 8.66 1.47 21.25
CA LEU A 115 7.75 0.48 20.70
C LEU A 115 7.04 1.06 19.47
N PHE A 116 6.89 0.25 18.43
CA PHE A 116 6.11 0.65 17.27
C PHE A 116 4.63 0.78 17.65
N PRO A 117 3.95 1.88 17.31
CA PRO A 117 2.54 2.09 17.63
C PRO A 117 1.61 1.26 16.72
N TYR A 118 1.47 -0.03 17.02
CA TYR A 118 0.69 -0.99 16.23
C TYR A 118 -0.79 -0.64 16.09
N GLU A 119 -1.35 0.15 17.01
CA GLU A 119 -2.70 0.70 16.94
C GLU A 119 -2.93 1.59 15.71
N LEU A 120 -1.87 2.11 15.09
CA LEU A 120 -1.96 2.94 13.90
C LEU A 120 -2.13 2.15 12.60
N LEU A 121 -1.90 0.83 12.64
CA LEU A 121 -1.99 -0.05 11.48
C LEU A 121 -3.40 -0.06 10.88
N GLU A 122 -4.43 -0.14 11.71
CA GLU A 122 -5.83 -0.18 11.27
C GLU A 122 -6.18 1.08 10.44
N SER A 123 -5.68 2.24 10.85
CA SER A 123 -5.91 3.50 10.12
C SER A 123 -5.23 3.50 8.74
N LEU A 124 -4.04 2.92 8.64
CA LEU A 124 -3.30 2.82 7.37
C LEU A 124 -3.93 1.78 6.43
N GLU A 125 -4.28 0.61 6.94
CA GLU A 125 -4.99 -0.45 6.21
C GLU A 125 -6.30 0.08 5.63
N ARG A 126 -7.03 0.89 6.41
CA ARG A 126 -8.28 1.51 5.95
C ARG A 126 -8.08 2.46 4.78
N ILE A 127 -6.95 3.16 4.70
CA ILE A 127 -6.62 4.01 3.54
C ILE A 127 -6.31 3.14 2.32
N VAL A 128 -5.52 2.07 2.49
CA VAL A 128 -5.18 1.14 1.41
C VAL A 128 -6.43 0.51 0.80
N GLU A 129 -7.37 0.05 1.64
CA GLU A 129 -8.63 -0.52 1.19
C GLU A 129 -9.50 0.47 0.38
N LEU A 130 -9.47 1.74 0.77
CA LEU A 130 -10.42 2.73 0.24
C LEU A 130 -9.85 3.60 -0.89
N THR A 131 -8.54 3.76 -1.00
CA THR A 131 -7.90 4.65 -1.98
C THR A 131 -7.92 4.03 -3.39
N ASP A 132 -8.05 4.87 -4.42
CA ASP A 132 -7.82 4.48 -5.82
C ASP A 132 -6.42 4.91 -6.31
N ALA A 133 -5.66 5.62 -5.48
CA ALA A 133 -4.31 6.06 -5.80
C ALA A 133 -3.31 4.94 -5.47
N GLU A 134 -2.88 4.20 -6.50
CA GLU A 134 -1.97 3.04 -6.40
C GLU A 134 -0.65 3.42 -5.73
N ASP A 135 -0.06 4.56 -6.09
CA ASP A 135 1.17 5.08 -5.50
C ASP A 135 1.06 5.33 -3.98
N VAL A 136 -0.13 5.74 -3.51
CA VAL A 136 -0.42 5.93 -2.08
C VAL A 136 -0.54 4.58 -1.38
N ALA A 137 -1.23 3.61 -1.98
CA ALA A 137 -1.36 2.27 -1.43
C ALA A 137 0.00 1.61 -1.29
N GLU A 138 0.81 1.57 -2.37
CA GLU A 138 2.17 1.04 -2.36
C GLU A 138 3.06 1.71 -1.31
N ARG A 139 2.95 3.04 -1.14
CA ARG A 139 3.73 3.77 -0.14
C ARG A 139 3.33 3.38 1.28
N ILE A 140 2.04 3.21 1.56
CA ILE A 140 1.57 2.78 2.87
C ILE A 140 2.00 1.33 3.13
N GLU A 141 1.81 0.42 2.18
CA GLU A 141 2.27 -0.96 2.27
C GLU A 141 3.77 -1.05 2.55
N SER A 142 4.58 -0.21 1.88
CA SER A 142 6.01 -0.11 2.13
C SER A 142 6.30 0.36 3.57
N ILE A 143 5.56 1.34 4.11
CA ILE A 143 5.70 1.75 5.53
C ILE A 143 5.40 0.57 6.47
N LEU A 144 4.31 -0.16 6.22
CA LEU A 144 3.89 -1.28 7.05
C LEU A 144 4.94 -2.40 7.06
N ARG A 145 5.40 -2.79 5.87
CA ARG A 145 6.46 -3.79 5.69
C ARG A 145 7.74 -3.38 6.40
N GLU A 146 8.24 -2.17 6.14
CA GLU A 146 9.50 -1.71 6.71
C GLU A 146 9.42 -1.54 8.23
N ALA A 147 8.30 -1.06 8.78
CA ALA A 147 8.12 -0.95 10.22
C ALA A 147 8.19 -2.30 10.93
N GLN A 148 7.54 -3.34 10.35
CA GLN A 148 7.56 -4.69 10.90
C GLN A 148 8.96 -5.31 10.82
N ILE A 149 9.63 -5.18 9.67
CA ILE A 149 11.01 -5.67 9.47
C ILE A 149 11.96 -4.98 10.45
N PHE A 150 11.90 -3.64 10.53
CA PHE A 150 12.72 -2.84 11.43
C PHE A 150 12.50 -3.24 12.90
N SER A 151 11.24 -3.38 13.33
CA SER A 151 10.92 -3.81 14.71
C SER A 151 11.45 -5.20 15.02
N ALA A 152 11.30 -6.16 14.08
CA ALA A 152 11.79 -7.51 14.26
C ALA A 152 13.33 -7.57 14.37
N ARG A 153 14.04 -6.82 13.52
CA ARG A 153 15.50 -6.79 13.46
C ARG A 153 16.14 -6.09 14.65
N THR A 154 15.49 -5.06 15.18
CA THR A 154 16.06 -4.26 16.27
C THR A 154 15.66 -4.75 17.66
N ARG A 155 14.65 -5.63 17.78
CA ARG A 155 14.22 -6.23 19.06
C ARG A 155 15.35 -6.88 19.86
N PRO A 156 16.30 -7.65 19.28
CA PRO A 156 17.42 -8.22 20.04
C PRO A 156 18.32 -7.18 20.69
N LEU A 157 18.40 -5.96 20.13
CA LEU A 157 19.23 -4.88 20.66
C LEU A 157 18.71 -4.34 22.01
N VAL A 158 17.43 -4.54 22.31
CA VAL A 158 16.86 -4.17 23.63
C VAL A 158 17.43 -5.06 24.73
N ALA A 159 17.65 -6.34 24.44
CA ALA A 159 18.22 -7.30 25.38
C ALA A 159 19.75 -7.17 25.55
N GLY A 160 20.41 -6.41 24.67
CA GLY A 160 21.87 -6.40 24.54
C GLY A 160 22.32 -7.55 23.64
N THR A 161 22.63 -7.24 22.38
CA THR A 161 23.10 -8.23 21.40
C THR A 161 24.36 -7.72 20.72
N ASP A 162 25.27 -8.65 20.44
CA ASP A 162 26.45 -8.41 19.63
C ASP A 162 26.04 -8.15 18.18
N ILE A 163 26.35 -6.96 17.66
CA ILE A 163 25.99 -6.54 16.30
C ILE A 163 27.21 -5.96 15.57
N ASN A 164 27.29 -6.23 14.28
CA ASN A 164 28.24 -5.60 13.38
C ASN A 164 27.90 -4.10 13.25
N THR A 165 28.91 -3.23 13.35
CA THR A 165 28.75 -1.78 13.18
C THR A 165 28.13 -1.40 11.84
N ASP A 166 28.46 -2.11 10.75
CA ASP A 166 27.85 -1.89 9.43
C ASP A 166 26.34 -2.17 9.46
N LEU A 167 25.92 -3.23 10.18
CA LEU A 167 24.51 -3.58 10.34
C LEU A 167 23.76 -2.57 11.22
N LEU A 168 24.42 -2.04 12.25
CA LEU A 168 23.86 -0.94 13.04
C LEU A 168 23.64 0.30 12.15
N ALA A 169 24.55 0.59 11.22
CA ALA A 169 24.41 1.70 10.26
C ALA A 169 23.19 1.50 9.37
N ILE A 170 23.01 0.27 8.87
CA ILE A 170 21.84 -0.13 8.08
C ILE A 170 20.55 0.09 8.89
N HIS A 171 20.51 -0.26 10.17
CA HIS A 171 19.33 -0.03 11.01
C HIS A 171 19.04 1.47 11.22
N ILE A 172 20.06 2.32 11.38
CA ILE A 172 19.86 3.77 11.46
C ILE A 172 19.30 4.31 10.12
N ILE A 173 19.82 3.83 9.00
CA ILE A 173 19.33 4.20 7.65
C ILE A 173 17.89 3.72 7.45
N GLN A 174 17.54 2.52 7.92
CA GLN A 174 16.17 1.99 7.91
C GLN A 174 15.20 2.88 8.68
N ALA A 175 15.58 3.34 9.87
CA ALA A 175 14.77 4.28 10.64
C ALA A 175 14.57 5.61 9.88
N ALA A 176 15.63 6.17 9.29
CA ALA A 176 15.55 7.37 8.45
C ALA A 176 14.69 7.16 7.19
N ALA A 177 14.75 5.97 6.59
CA ALA A 177 13.95 5.62 5.44
C ALA A 177 12.46 5.44 5.79
N LEU A 178 12.14 4.89 6.96
CA LEU A 178 10.78 4.82 7.47
C LEU A 178 10.20 6.23 7.70
N TYR A 179 10.99 7.13 8.32
CA TYR A 179 10.63 8.53 8.46
C TYR A 179 10.33 9.18 7.11
N ALA A 180 11.23 9.02 6.14
CA ALA A 180 11.12 9.61 4.81
C ALA A 180 9.89 9.11 4.03
N ARG A 181 9.53 7.82 4.19
CA ARG A 181 8.31 7.24 3.59
C ARG A 181 7.04 7.82 4.21
N ALA A 182 6.98 7.92 5.54
CA ALA A 182 5.84 8.52 6.22
C ALA A 182 5.69 10.02 5.86
N GLU A 183 6.82 10.73 5.80
CA GLU A 183 6.85 12.14 5.46
C GLU A 183 6.37 12.43 4.03
N SER A 184 6.68 11.56 3.06
CA SER A 184 6.27 11.74 1.66
C SER A 184 4.75 11.68 1.45
N LEU A 185 4.00 11.11 2.40
CA LEU A 185 2.55 11.04 2.38
C LEU A 185 1.87 12.31 2.91
N PHE A 186 2.57 13.26 3.53
CA PHE A 186 1.91 14.44 4.11
C PHE A 186 1.21 15.33 3.08
N THR A 187 1.72 15.43 1.85
CA THR A 187 1.05 16.22 0.79
C THR A 187 -0.28 15.58 0.38
N TYR A 188 -0.30 14.25 0.28
CA TYR A 188 -1.53 13.48 0.12
C TYR A 188 -2.42 13.65 1.35
N ALA A 189 -1.96 13.39 2.57
CA ALA A 189 -2.78 13.48 3.77
C ALA A 189 -3.48 14.85 3.91
N ARG A 190 -2.78 15.94 3.55
CA ARG A 190 -3.29 17.33 3.58
C ARG A 190 -4.13 17.74 2.36
N ARG A 191 -4.47 16.80 1.46
CA ARG A 191 -5.25 17.06 0.22
C ARG A 191 -4.62 18.10 -0.71
N LYS A 192 -3.28 18.23 -0.69
CA LYS A 192 -2.55 19.11 -1.59
C LYS A 192 -2.25 18.44 -2.94
N THR A 193 -2.04 17.14 -2.93
CA THR A 193 -1.80 16.30 -4.12
C THR A 193 -2.75 15.10 -4.14
N PRO A 194 -3.13 14.59 -5.33
CA PRO A 194 -3.94 13.38 -5.45
C PRO A 194 -3.16 12.10 -5.09
N GLY A 195 -1.83 12.12 -5.22
CA GLY A 195 -0.94 11.01 -4.90
C GLY A 195 0.24 11.40 -4.00
N VAL A 196 1.23 10.53 -3.95
CA VAL A 196 2.47 10.67 -3.18
C VAL A 196 3.42 11.64 -3.86
N ASN A 197 4.16 12.41 -3.07
CA ASN A 197 5.26 13.18 -3.63
C ASN A 197 6.43 12.22 -3.95
N SER A 198 6.61 11.94 -5.24
CA SER A 198 7.68 11.07 -5.78
C SER A 198 9.07 11.70 -5.77
N ALA A 199 9.26 12.84 -5.08
CA ALA A 199 10.58 13.37 -4.80
C ALA A 199 11.52 12.26 -4.30
N ASN A 200 12.75 12.31 -4.79
CA ASN A 200 13.78 11.32 -4.53
C ASN A 200 13.84 10.94 -3.04
N LEU A 201 13.49 9.68 -2.75
CA LEU A 201 13.36 9.21 -1.37
C LEU A 201 14.69 9.29 -0.62
N TRP A 202 15.83 9.13 -1.31
CA TRP A 202 17.16 9.28 -0.72
C TRP A 202 17.40 10.69 -0.20
N ASP A 203 16.97 11.73 -0.92
CA ASP A 203 17.17 13.11 -0.44
C ASP A 203 16.38 13.37 0.86
N ARG A 204 15.20 12.74 1.00
CA ARG A 204 14.44 12.74 2.25
C ARG A 204 15.09 11.93 3.37
N VAL A 205 15.73 10.81 3.03
CA VAL A 205 16.50 9.99 3.99
C VAL A 205 17.66 10.80 4.57
N PHE A 206 18.44 11.50 3.74
CA PHE A 206 19.51 12.37 4.23
C PHE A 206 18.99 13.53 5.09
N ALA A 207 17.86 14.12 4.72
CA ALA A 207 17.18 15.12 5.56
C ALA A 207 16.75 14.51 6.91
N ALA A 208 16.21 13.29 6.90
CA ALA A 208 15.80 12.58 8.11
C ALA A 208 17.00 12.23 9.02
N LEU A 209 18.12 11.76 8.45
CA LEU A 209 19.38 11.53 9.20
C LEU A 209 19.85 12.83 9.88
N THR A 210 19.78 13.95 9.17
CA THR A 210 20.11 15.28 9.73
C THR A 210 19.18 15.64 10.90
N LEU A 211 17.87 15.42 10.77
CA LEU A 211 16.89 15.65 11.85
C LEU A 211 17.06 14.72 13.04
N MET A 212 17.60 13.52 12.81
CA MET A 212 17.96 12.56 13.85
C MET A 212 19.30 12.88 14.51
N ARG A 213 20.03 13.91 14.03
CA ARG A 213 21.39 14.26 14.47
C ARG A 213 22.36 13.09 14.28
N VAL A 214 22.24 12.40 13.15
CA VAL A 214 23.18 11.38 12.71
C VAL A 214 24.20 12.06 11.81
N ASP A 215 25.34 12.39 12.39
CA ASP A 215 26.48 13.04 11.74
C ASP A 215 27.68 12.09 11.58
N ASP A 216 27.52 10.82 12.00
CA ASP A 216 28.58 9.82 11.89
C ASP A 216 28.95 9.54 10.41
N PRO A 217 30.23 9.74 10.02
CA PRO A 217 30.68 9.56 8.64
C PRO A 217 30.46 8.15 8.11
N ALA A 218 30.50 7.10 8.95
CA ALA A 218 30.30 5.73 8.51
C ALA A 218 28.85 5.51 8.05
N VAL A 219 27.88 6.03 8.82
CA VAL A 219 26.45 5.95 8.46
C VAL A 219 26.17 6.73 7.18
N LEU A 220 26.73 7.94 7.05
CA LEU A 220 26.55 8.77 5.85
C LEU A 220 27.20 8.14 4.60
N LYS A 221 28.39 7.56 4.75
CA LYS A 221 29.09 6.85 3.67
C LYS A 221 28.31 5.61 3.24
N GLU A 222 27.76 4.86 4.18
CA GLU A 222 26.92 3.70 3.87
C GLU A 222 25.62 4.09 3.17
N ALA A 223 24.95 5.15 3.63
CA ALA A 223 23.76 5.68 2.96
C ALA A 223 24.06 6.13 1.51
N GLN A 224 25.19 6.80 1.30
CA GLN A 224 25.65 7.21 -0.03
C GLN A 224 25.98 6.01 -0.92
N ARG A 225 26.66 4.99 -0.37
CA ARG A 225 26.94 3.74 -1.07
C ARG A 225 25.67 3.06 -1.55
N GLN A 226 24.66 2.91 -0.68
CA GLN A 226 23.37 2.31 -1.05
C GLN A 226 22.63 3.11 -2.13
N ARG A 227 22.69 4.45 -2.07
CA ARG A 227 22.15 5.33 -3.11
C ARG A 227 22.84 5.10 -4.46
N GLU A 228 24.17 5.01 -4.48
CA GLU A 228 24.96 4.81 -5.70
C GLU A 228 24.73 3.43 -6.32
N LEU A 229 24.50 2.41 -5.48
CA LEU A 229 24.09 1.08 -5.92
C LEU A 229 22.64 1.01 -6.43
N GLY A 230 21.88 2.11 -6.33
CA GLY A 230 20.49 2.15 -6.76
C GLY A 230 19.54 1.36 -5.86
N LEU A 231 19.95 1.05 -4.62
CA LEU A 231 19.13 0.31 -3.68
C LEU A 231 17.99 1.19 -3.17
N PRO A 232 16.78 0.65 -3.00
CA PRO A 232 15.71 1.36 -2.31
C PRO A 232 16.10 1.62 -0.84
N PRO A 233 15.86 2.84 -0.31
CA PRO A 233 16.25 3.19 1.06
C PRO A 233 15.74 2.21 2.11
N GLY A 234 16.64 1.64 2.91
CA GLY A 234 16.31 0.71 4.00
C GLY A 234 16.23 -0.77 3.59
N GLU A 235 16.26 -1.10 2.30
CA GLU A 235 16.21 -2.49 1.80
C GLU A 235 17.61 -3.09 1.57
N ALA A 236 18.65 -2.58 2.24
CA ALA A 236 20.04 -2.96 2.00
C ALA A 236 20.35 -4.47 2.10
N ASP A 237 19.59 -5.20 2.93
CA ASP A 237 19.81 -6.62 3.18
C ASP A 237 19.11 -7.54 2.15
N SER A 238 18.39 -7.00 1.16
CA SER A 238 17.83 -7.82 0.08
C SER A 238 18.87 -8.18 -0.98
N VAL A 239 20.07 -7.60 -0.90
CA VAL A 239 21.21 -8.01 -1.73
C VAL A 239 21.88 -9.15 -0.98
N GLU A 240 21.65 -10.38 -1.43
CA GLU A 240 22.42 -11.53 -0.94
C GLU A 240 23.91 -11.21 -1.10
N PRO A 241 24.75 -11.42 -0.07
CA PRO A 241 26.18 -11.26 -0.23
C PRO A 241 26.68 -12.28 -1.26
N ASP A 242 27.35 -11.79 -2.30
CA ASP A 242 28.08 -12.60 -3.29
C ASP A 242 29.12 -13.53 -2.62
#